data_AF-A0AAU3NTV9-F1
#
_entry.id   AF-A0AAU3NTV9-F1
#
_cell.length_a   1.000
_cell.length_b   1.000
_cell.length_c   1.000
_cell.angle_alpha   90.00
_cell.angle_beta   90.00
_cell.angle_gamma   90.00
#
_symmetry.space_group_name_H-M   'P 1'
#
loop_
_entity.id
_entity.type
_entity.pdbx_description
1 polymer ?
#
loop_
_entity_poly.entity_id
_entity_poly.type
_entity_poly.pdbx_seq_one_letter_code
_entity_poly.pdbx_strand_id
1 'polypeptide(L)'
;MEHAYGSAEEVPALLTALRSPDAGERHKALDRFYGAVHHQGSVYPPTAASLPFLFELAANGAAPDRAAVVALLVSIGRESLDRGFEDDGTEIEYYPPMGCAQVVAFLRERGVEFAELARDPDPDVRLAAVPGLGLFLDDADRAAAVLRERLAAESGIAARLRIVEAAATLALRLPAASQQVMDWLAGLAADPAQSPATRLAALVQRARCAPDEIGEDVVPAAVGLLRETARAISVRRIGVVFGI
;
A
#
# COMPACT_ATOMS: atom_id res chain seq x y z
N MET A 1 -15.07 14.70 20.82
CA MET A 1 -14.70 13.70 19.79
C MET A 1 -14.00 12.57 20.52
N GLU A 2 -14.36 11.31 20.24
CA GLU A 2 -13.82 10.13 20.94
C GLU A 2 -13.27 9.12 19.92
N HIS A 3 -12.30 8.29 20.32
CA HIS A 3 -11.81 7.11 19.61
C HIS A 3 -11.88 5.88 20.53
N ALA A 4 -11.35 4.73 20.09
CA ALA A 4 -11.39 3.42 20.79
C ALA A 4 -10.88 3.39 22.25
N TYR A 5 -10.32 4.50 22.75
CA TYR A 5 -9.69 4.61 24.07
C TYR A 5 -10.24 5.80 24.90
N GLY A 6 -11.36 6.39 24.47
CA GLY A 6 -11.94 7.57 25.12
C GLY A 6 -11.73 8.85 24.32
N SER A 7 -11.51 9.97 25.00
CA SER A 7 -11.40 11.29 24.37
C SER A 7 -10.28 11.36 23.34
N ALA A 8 -10.57 11.97 22.18
CA ALA A 8 -9.60 12.25 21.12
C ALA A 8 -8.84 13.57 21.32
N GLU A 9 -8.87 14.14 22.53
CA GLU A 9 -8.14 15.36 22.89
C GLU A 9 -6.62 15.25 22.66
N GLU A 10 -6.06 14.04 22.64
CA GLU A 10 -4.64 13.83 22.36
C GLU A 10 -4.28 14.00 20.87
N VAL A 11 -5.24 13.87 19.95
CA VAL A 11 -4.98 13.84 18.49
C VAL A 11 -4.25 15.10 17.99
N PRO A 12 -4.67 16.34 18.33
CA PRO A 12 -3.93 17.53 17.91
C PRO A 12 -2.48 17.58 18.43
N ALA A 13 -2.23 17.09 19.65
CA ALA A 13 -0.89 17.03 20.22
C ALA A 13 -0.02 15.99 19.49
N LEU A 14 -0.59 14.83 19.15
CA LEU A 14 0.09 13.81 18.34
C LEU A 14 0.47 14.33 16.95
N LEU A 15 -0.46 15.00 16.25
CA LEU A 15 -0.20 15.60 14.94
C LEU A 15 0.90 16.67 15.00
N THR A 16 0.95 17.45 16.09
CA THR A 16 2.03 18.42 16.32
C THR A 16 3.36 17.71 16.59
N ALA A 17 3.35 16.65 17.39
CA ALA A 17 4.54 15.87 17.73
C ALA A 17 5.16 15.14 16.52
N LEU A 18 4.37 14.82 15.49
CA LEU A 18 4.91 14.31 14.21
C LEU A 18 5.85 15.31 13.50
N ARG A 19 5.82 16.60 13.87
CA ARG A 19 6.73 17.64 13.37
C ARG A 19 7.91 17.91 14.29
N SER A 20 8.03 17.17 15.40
CA SER A 20 9.08 17.41 16.39
C SER A 20 10.47 17.24 15.78
N PRO A 21 11.46 18.09 16.12
CA PRO A 21 12.85 17.83 15.77
C PRO A 21 13.37 16.54 16.43
N ASP A 22 12.78 16.10 17.55
CA ASP A 22 13.16 14.86 18.23
C ASP A 22 12.56 13.63 17.56
N ALA A 23 13.43 12.71 17.11
CA ALA A 23 13.00 11.49 16.43
C ALA A 23 12.22 10.52 17.34
N GLY A 24 12.54 10.51 18.65
CA GLY A 24 11.85 9.67 19.62
C GLY A 24 10.42 10.14 19.87
N GLU A 25 10.19 11.45 19.94
CA GLU A 25 8.86 12.05 20.02
C GLU A 25 8.04 11.75 18.77
N ARG A 26 8.62 11.91 17.57
CA ARG A 26 7.92 11.57 16.32
C ARG A 26 7.54 10.10 16.27
N HIS A 27 8.45 9.19 16.60
CA HIS A 27 8.18 7.76 16.60
C HIS A 27 7.08 7.38 17.59
N LYS A 28 7.13 7.90 18.83
CA LYS A 28 6.07 7.69 19.82
C LYS A 28 4.73 8.26 19.36
N ALA A 29 4.73 9.44 18.75
CA ALA A 29 3.51 10.05 18.23
C ALA A 29 2.90 9.21 17.11
N LEU A 30 3.74 8.72 16.19
CA LEU A 30 3.32 7.85 15.11
C LEU A 30 2.79 6.52 15.64
N ASP A 31 3.51 5.85 16.55
CA ASP A 31 3.08 4.58 17.15
C ASP A 31 1.77 4.75 17.92
N ARG A 32 1.61 5.86 18.66
CA ARG A 32 0.37 6.15 19.40
C ARG A 32 -0.80 6.41 18.45
N PHE A 33 -0.57 7.16 17.37
CA PHE A 33 -1.58 7.43 16.35
C PHE A 33 -1.95 6.15 15.60
N TYR A 34 -0.96 5.37 15.20
CA TYR A 34 -1.13 4.07 14.57
C TYR A 34 -1.89 3.11 15.49
N GLY A 35 -1.54 3.06 16.77
CA GLY A 35 -2.25 2.29 17.78
C GLY A 35 -3.71 2.74 17.95
N ALA A 36 -3.99 4.04 17.93
CA ALA A 36 -5.35 4.57 18.02
C ALA A 36 -6.21 4.19 16.78
N VAL A 37 -5.60 4.11 15.60
CA VAL A 37 -6.25 3.70 14.33
C VAL A 37 -6.40 2.17 14.24
N HIS A 38 -5.38 1.40 14.62
CA HIS A 38 -5.30 -0.04 14.35
C HIS A 38 -5.80 -0.94 15.48
N HIS A 39 -5.80 -0.53 16.74
CA HIS A 39 -6.13 -1.46 17.84
C HIS A 39 -7.56 -1.98 17.85
N GLN A 40 -8.48 -1.35 17.12
CA GLN A 40 -9.81 -1.94 16.85
C GLN A 40 -10.21 -1.84 15.36
N GLY A 41 -9.33 -1.31 14.49
CA GLY A 41 -9.59 -1.08 13.06
C GLY A 41 -10.85 -0.25 12.77
N SER A 42 -11.27 0.56 13.75
CA SER A 42 -12.28 1.57 13.53
C SER A 42 -11.59 2.86 13.12
N VAL A 43 -11.83 3.31 11.89
CA VAL A 43 -11.64 4.73 11.56
C VAL A 43 -12.67 5.50 12.36
N TYR A 44 -12.24 6.54 13.07
CA TYR A 44 -13.15 7.40 13.83
C TYR A 44 -13.15 8.80 13.21
N PRO A 45 -14.15 9.65 13.50
CA PRO A 45 -14.17 11.05 13.05
C PRO A 45 -12.85 11.84 13.28
N PRO A 46 -12.09 11.64 14.38
CA PRO A 46 -10.77 12.27 14.55
C PRO A 46 -9.72 11.80 13.53
N THR A 47 -9.76 10.54 13.09
CA THR A 47 -8.87 10.00 12.05
C THR A 47 -9.15 10.69 10.72
N ALA A 48 -10.43 10.82 10.33
CA ALA A 48 -10.81 11.54 9.12
C ALA A 48 -10.38 13.02 9.19
N ALA A 49 -10.60 13.68 10.34
CA ALA A 49 -10.19 15.07 10.56
C ALA A 49 -8.66 15.28 10.53
N SER A 50 -7.87 14.22 10.73
CA SER A 50 -6.40 14.27 10.71
C SER A 50 -5.81 14.20 9.30
N LEU A 51 -6.56 13.70 8.31
CA LEU A 51 -6.05 13.45 6.96
C LEU A 51 -5.43 14.69 6.28
N PRO A 52 -6.01 15.90 6.34
CA PRO A 52 -5.39 17.08 5.75
C PRO A 52 -3.99 17.36 6.30
N PHE A 53 -3.80 17.23 7.62
CA PHE A 53 -2.52 17.46 8.27
C PHE A 53 -1.48 16.40 7.90
N LEU A 54 -1.89 15.13 7.83
CA LEU A 54 -1.02 14.04 7.39
C LEU A 54 -0.58 14.22 5.93
N PHE A 55 -1.47 14.70 5.06
CA PHE A 55 -1.11 15.03 3.68
C PHE A 55 -0.13 16.20 3.56
N GLU A 56 -0.34 17.27 4.34
CA GLU A 56 0.63 18.39 4.37
C GLU A 56 2.03 17.91 4.78
N LEU A 57 2.13 16.97 5.72
CA LEU A 57 3.40 16.36 6.12
C LEU A 57 3.99 15.48 5.01
N ALA A 58 3.17 14.66 4.35
CA ALA A 58 3.62 13.81 3.24
C ALA A 58 4.14 14.64 2.05
N ALA A 59 3.46 15.73 1.71
CA ALA A 59 3.80 16.61 0.60
C ALA A 59 5.01 17.52 0.88
N ASN A 60 5.32 17.79 2.14
CA ASN A 60 6.48 18.60 2.50
C ASN A 60 7.79 17.80 2.38
N GLY A 61 8.53 17.99 1.29
CA GLY A 61 9.81 17.31 1.05
C GLY A 61 10.90 17.53 2.11
N ALA A 62 10.77 18.54 2.98
CA ALA A 62 11.69 18.78 4.10
C ALA A 62 11.22 18.14 5.43
N ALA A 63 10.03 17.55 5.47
CA ALA A 63 9.54 16.88 6.67
C ALA A 63 10.34 15.59 6.94
N PRO A 64 10.69 15.30 8.21
CA PRO A 64 11.25 14.00 8.56
C PRO A 64 10.18 12.90 8.46
N ASP A 65 10.62 11.65 8.33
CA ASP A 65 9.78 10.44 8.42
C ASP A 65 8.56 10.40 7.46
N ARG A 66 8.65 11.10 6.32
CA ARG A 66 7.59 11.18 5.30
C ARG A 66 7.10 9.81 4.84
N ALA A 67 8.00 8.86 4.65
CA ALA A 67 7.63 7.50 4.24
C ALA A 67 6.65 6.85 5.24
N ALA A 68 6.86 7.08 6.54
CA ALA A 68 6.01 6.55 7.58
C ALA A 68 4.63 7.25 7.61
N VAL A 69 4.60 8.56 7.35
CA VAL A 69 3.34 9.32 7.19
C VAL A 69 2.54 8.87 5.97
N VAL A 70 3.20 8.65 4.82
CA VAL A 70 2.55 8.13 3.61
C VAL A 70 2.02 6.72 3.85
N ALA A 71 2.79 5.86 4.52
CA ALA A 71 2.34 4.53 4.89
C ALA A 71 1.10 4.58 5.80
N LEU A 72 1.06 5.53 6.75
CA LEU A 72 -0.11 5.75 7.61
C LEU A 72 -1.34 6.19 6.79
N LEU A 73 -1.22 7.13 5.86
CA LEU A 73 -2.31 7.55 4.97
C LEU A 73 -2.89 6.36 4.18
N VAL A 74 -2.00 5.55 3.59
CA VAL A 74 -2.39 4.34 2.85
C VAL A 74 -3.06 3.33 3.77
N SER A 75 -2.55 3.15 4.99
CA SER A 75 -3.10 2.22 5.97
C SER A 75 -4.51 2.63 6.40
N ILE A 76 -4.73 3.90 6.71
CA ILE A 76 -6.04 4.46 7.07
C ILE A 76 -7.05 4.19 5.96
N GLY A 77 -6.69 4.51 4.71
CA GLY A 77 -7.60 4.31 3.59
C GLY A 77 -7.88 2.85 3.27
N ARG A 78 -6.87 1.97 3.39
CA ARG A 78 -7.05 0.52 3.25
C ARG A 78 -8.02 -0.01 4.31
N GLU A 79 -7.82 0.35 5.57
CA GLU A 79 -8.69 -0.07 6.65
C GLU A 79 -10.13 0.42 6.45
N SER A 80 -10.31 1.67 5.97
CA SER A 80 -11.63 2.18 5.59
C SER A 80 -12.28 1.39 4.46
N LEU A 81 -11.52 0.89 3.49
CA LEU A 81 -12.05 0.07 2.40
C LEU A 81 -12.39 -1.34 2.88
N ASP A 82 -11.53 -1.95 3.68
CA ASP A 82 -11.66 -3.35 4.12
C ASP A 82 -12.79 -3.53 5.15
N ARG A 83 -13.16 -2.49 5.89
CA ARG A 83 -14.17 -2.56 6.98
C ARG A 83 -15.32 -1.58 6.87
N GLY A 84 -15.24 -0.63 5.95
CA GLY A 84 -16.25 0.42 5.85
C GLY A 84 -17.43 0.05 4.98
N PHE A 85 -17.35 -1.03 4.20
CA PHE A 85 -18.32 -1.31 3.14
C PHE A 85 -18.73 -2.78 3.10
N GLU A 86 -20.00 -3.03 2.84
CA GLU A 86 -20.52 -4.33 2.45
C GLU A 86 -20.00 -4.72 1.05
N ASP A 87 -20.17 -5.98 0.66
CA ASP A 87 -19.74 -6.50 -0.65
C ASP A 87 -20.40 -5.76 -1.83
N ASP A 88 -21.59 -5.17 -1.63
CA ASP A 88 -22.28 -4.37 -2.64
C ASP A 88 -21.82 -2.89 -2.69
N GLY A 89 -20.85 -2.52 -1.85
CA GLY A 89 -20.27 -1.18 -1.77
C GLY A 89 -21.08 -0.20 -0.93
N THR A 90 -22.15 -0.63 -0.27
CA THR A 90 -22.86 0.21 0.70
C THR A 90 -22.01 0.41 1.96
N GLU A 91 -21.96 1.64 2.48
CA GLU A 91 -21.21 1.91 3.71
C GLU A 91 -21.91 1.20 4.88
N ILE A 92 -21.15 0.42 5.64
CA ILE A 92 -21.64 -0.27 6.83
C ILE A 92 -22.03 0.80 7.85
N GLU A 93 -23.30 0.80 8.24
CA GLU A 93 -23.82 1.75 9.23
C GLU A 93 -23.36 1.36 10.64
N TYR A 94 -22.29 2.00 11.11
CA TYR A 94 -21.83 1.92 12.50
C TYR A 94 -22.43 3.04 13.34
N TYR A 95 -22.72 2.77 14.63
CA TYR A 95 -23.07 3.80 15.60
C TYR A 95 -22.05 3.82 16.76
N PRO A 96 -21.27 4.91 16.92
CA PRO A 96 -21.22 6.10 16.06
C PRO A 96 -20.57 5.81 14.69
N PRO A 97 -20.88 6.61 13.65
CA PRO A 97 -20.35 6.39 12.30
C PRO A 97 -18.83 6.57 12.26
N MET A 98 -18.17 5.65 11.56
CA MET A 98 -16.72 5.56 11.45
C MET A 98 -16.12 6.56 10.45
N GLY A 99 -16.91 7.08 9.51
CA GLY A 99 -16.46 8.05 8.51
C GLY A 99 -15.57 7.45 7.42
N CYS A 100 -15.68 6.14 7.17
CA CYS A 100 -14.90 5.43 6.16
C CYS A 100 -15.12 6.01 4.75
N ALA A 101 -16.37 6.34 4.39
CA ALA A 101 -16.67 6.97 3.10
C ALA A 101 -16.00 8.34 2.95
N GLN A 102 -15.96 9.15 4.02
CA GLN A 102 -15.30 10.46 3.99
C GLN A 102 -13.79 10.31 3.82
N VAL A 103 -13.17 9.35 4.50
CA VAL A 103 -11.75 9.03 4.35
C VAL A 103 -11.42 8.59 2.92
N VAL A 104 -12.19 7.64 2.38
CA VAL A 104 -11.97 7.10 1.03
C VAL A 104 -12.16 8.19 -0.02
N ALA A 105 -13.22 9.01 0.10
CA ALA A 105 -13.45 10.13 -0.80
C ALA A 105 -12.28 11.13 -0.76
N PHE A 106 -11.85 11.53 0.44
CA PHE A 106 -10.74 12.46 0.63
C PHE A 106 -9.43 11.95 -0.01
N LEU A 107 -9.14 10.65 0.13
CA LEU A 107 -7.95 10.02 -0.42
C LEU A 107 -8.04 9.87 -1.95
N ARG A 108 -9.22 9.54 -2.49
CA ARG A 108 -9.45 9.42 -3.94
C ARG A 108 -9.35 10.75 -4.66
N GLU A 109 -9.88 11.82 -4.07
CA GLU A 109 -9.69 13.20 -4.57
C GLU A 109 -8.20 13.57 -4.71
N ARG A 110 -7.34 12.95 -3.92
CA ARG A 110 -5.88 13.15 -3.90
C ARG A 110 -5.11 12.00 -4.54
N GLY A 111 -5.77 11.12 -5.30
CA GLY A 111 -5.14 9.98 -5.97
C GLY A 111 -3.94 10.38 -6.84
N VAL A 112 -3.97 11.56 -7.44
CA VAL A 112 -2.87 12.13 -8.24
C VAL A 112 -1.61 12.36 -7.40
N GLU A 113 -1.75 12.80 -6.16
CA GLU A 113 -0.61 13.06 -5.25
C GLU A 113 0.13 11.75 -4.91
N PHE A 114 -0.58 10.62 -4.79
CA PHE A 114 0.06 9.31 -4.65
C PHE A 114 0.91 8.93 -5.87
N ALA A 115 0.54 9.38 -7.08
CA ALA A 115 1.35 9.18 -8.28
C ALA A 115 2.60 10.06 -8.33
N GLU A 116 2.61 11.17 -7.62
CA GLU A 116 3.78 12.02 -7.44
C GLU A 116 4.70 11.42 -6.36
N LEU A 117 4.13 11.02 -5.21
CA LEU A 117 4.85 10.34 -4.14
C LEU A 117 5.46 9.00 -4.58
N ALA A 118 4.80 8.27 -5.48
CA ALA A 118 5.36 7.05 -6.08
C ALA A 118 6.61 7.32 -6.96
N ARG A 119 6.89 8.58 -7.30
CA ARG A 119 8.09 9.04 -8.03
C ARG A 119 9.06 9.86 -7.17
N ASP A 120 8.84 9.92 -5.87
CA ASP A 120 9.67 10.67 -4.94
C ASP A 120 11.16 10.25 -5.01
N PRO A 121 12.12 11.17 -4.84
CA PRO A 121 13.54 10.79 -4.77
C PRO A 121 13.84 9.77 -3.66
N ASP A 122 13.09 9.80 -2.55
CA ASP A 122 13.24 8.86 -1.44
C ASP A 122 12.59 7.49 -1.77
N PRO A 123 13.38 6.39 -1.82
CA PRO A 123 12.85 5.05 -2.09
C PRO A 123 11.80 4.57 -1.10
N ASP A 124 11.89 4.97 0.17
CA ASP A 124 10.95 4.53 1.19
C ASP A 124 9.60 5.25 1.03
N VAL A 125 9.60 6.52 0.63
CA VAL A 125 8.39 7.27 0.27
C VAL A 125 7.73 6.64 -0.96
N ARG A 126 8.51 6.31 -2.00
CA ARG A 126 7.97 5.62 -3.18
C ARG A 126 7.33 4.30 -2.81
N LEU A 127 8.00 3.48 -2.01
CA LEU A 127 7.50 2.18 -1.57
C LEU A 127 6.19 2.31 -0.80
N ALA A 128 6.10 3.30 0.10
CA ALA A 128 4.91 3.58 0.89
C ALA A 128 3.73 4.07 0.03
N ALA A 129 3.99 4.83 -1.03
CA ALA A 129 2.96 5.40 -1.90
C ALA A 129 2.34 4.42 -2.89
N VAL A 130 3.09 3.39 -3.33
CA VAL A 130 2.66 2.44 -4.38
C VAL A 130 1.25 1.86 -4.16
N PRO A 131 0.84 1.38 -2.97
CA PRO A 131 -0.50 0.85 -2.78
C PRO A 131 -1.60 1.90 -3.00
N GLY A 132 -1.31 3.18 -2.74
CA GLY A 132 -2.23 4.28 -2.99
C GLY A 132 -2.63 4.43 -4.47
N LEU A 133 -1.77 4.03 -5.41
CA LEU A 133 -2.10 3.97 -6.83
C LEU A 133 -3.24 2.98 -7.11
N GLY A 134 -3.20 1.81 -6.47
CA GLY A 134 -4.22 0.79 -6.64
C GLY A 134 -5.52 1.15 -5.92
N LEU A 135 -5.42 1.77 -4.74
CA LEU A 135 -6.57 2.04 -3.87
C LEU A 135 -7.30 3.35 -4.17
N PHE A 136 -6.58 4.40 -4.58
CA PHE A 136 -7.09 5.79 -4.57
C PHE A 136 -7.00 6.53 -5.91
N LEU A 137 -6.14 6.13 -6.85
CA LEU A 137 -6.07 6.82 -8.15
C LEU A 137 -7.14 6.30 -9.11
N ASP A 138 -8.16 7.11 -9.38
CA ASP A 138 -9.33 6.71 -10.19
C ASP A 138 -9.07 6.68 -11.71
N ASP A 139 -8.01 7.35 -12.18
CA ASP A 139 -7.57 7.25 -13.58
C ASP A 139 -6.83 5.92 -13.81
N ALA A 140 -7.55 4.95 -14.36
CA ALA A 140 -7.07 3.59 -14.64
C ALA A 140 -5.79 3.56 -15.50
N ASP A 141 -5.78 4.31 -16.60
CA ASP A 141 -4.65 4.33 -17.53
C ASP A 141 -3.42 4.97 -16.89
N ARG A 142 -3.62 6.09 -16.18
CA ARG A 142 -2.54 6.74 -15.44
C ARG A 142 -1.98 5.85 -14.33
N ALA A 143 -2.85 5.20 -13.54
CA ALA A 143 -2.42 4.30 -12.47
C ALA A 143 -1.61 3.12 -13.02
N ALA A 144 -2.10 2.46 -14.08
CA ALA A 144 -1.40 1.35 -14.72
C ALA A 144 -0.06 1.79 -15.34
N ALA A 145 -0.01 2.98 -15.96
CA ALA A 145 1.22 3.54 -16.51
C ALA A 145 2.27 3.80 -15.42
N VAL A 146 1.88 4.42 -14.29
CA VAL A 146 2.79 4.69 -13.16
C VAL A 146 3.30 3.36 -12.58
N LEU A 147 2.45 2.36 -12.38
CA LEU A 147 2.86 1.06 -11.86
C LEU A 147 3.88 0.36 -12.78
N ARG A 148 3.67 0.40 -14.10
CA ARG A 148 4.62 -0.14 -15.10
C ARG A 148 5.97 0.59 -15.05
N GLU A 149 5.93 1.92 -15.03
CA GLU A 149 7.11 2.77 -14.90
C GLU A 149 7.90 2.42 -13.63
N ARG A 150 7.21 2.32 -12.48
CA ARG A 150 7.85 1.96 -11.22
C ARG A 150 8.42 0.56 -11.21
N LEU A 151 7.75 -0.43 -11.82
CA LEU A 151 8.29 -1.78 -11.90
C LEU A 151 9.56 -1.84 -12.75
N ALA A 152 9.68 -1.02 -13.79
CA ALA A 152 10.89 -0.93 -14.61
C ALA A 152 12.06 -0.27 -13.85
N ALA A 153 11.78 0.71 -13.00
CA ALA A 153 12.79 1.46 -12.26
C ALA A 153 13.27 0.76 -10.97
N GLU A 154 12.39 -0.01 -10.30
CA GLU A 154 12.69 -0.59 -8.99
C GLU A 154 13.32 -1.99 -9.07
N SER A 155 14.48 -2.16 -8.42
CA SER A 155 15.19 -3.45 -8.35
C SER A 155 14.92 -4.23 -7.05
N GLY A 156 14.46 -3.56 -6.00
CA GLY A 156 14.21 -4.18 -4.69
C GLY A 156 12.99 -5.11 -4.70
N ILE A 157 13.14 -6.33 -4.17
CA ILE A 157 12.08 -7.35 -4.14
C ILE A 157 10.79 -6.78 -3.50
N ALA A 158 10.90 -6.11 -2.35
CA ALA A 158 9.75 -5.55 -1.64
C ALA A 158 8.96 -4.54 -2.49
N ALA A 159 9.66 -3.66 -3.22
CA ALA A 159 9.03 -2.69 -4.11
C ALA A 159 8.32 -3.38 -5.28
N ARG A 160 8.98 -4.33 -5.93
CA ARG A 160 8.41 -5.08 -7.06
C ARG A 160 7.15 -5.86 -6.66
N LEU A 161 7.19 -6.57 -5.53
CA LEU A 161 6.03 -7.29 -5.01
C LEU A 161 4.85 -6.36 -4.72
N ARG A 162 5.14 -5.20 -4.09
CA ARG A 162 4.13 -4.20 -3.76
C ARG A 162 3.50 -3.57 -5.00
N ILE A 163 4.28 -3.34 -6.05
CA ILE A 163 3.78 -2.83 -7.34
C ILE A 163 2.84 -3.84 -8.01
N VAL A 164 3.22 -5.12 -8.01
CA VAL A 164 2.39 -6.20 -8.57
C VAL A 164 1.09 -6.38 -7.79
N GLU A 165 1.13 -6.29 -6.45
CA GLU A 165 -0.06 -6.28 -5.60
C GLU A 165 -0.96 -5.07 -5.88
N ALA A 166 -0.39 -3.87 -5.99
CA ALA A 166 -1.13 -2.65 -6.29
C ALA A 166 -1.80 -2.71 -7.67
N ALA A 167 -1.17 -3.34 -8.67
CA ALA A 167 -1.76 -3.57 -9.98
C ALA A 167 -3.02 -4.45 -9.89
N ALA A 168 -2.97 -5.57 -9.17
CA ALA A 168 -4.17 -6.41 -9.00
C ALA A 168 -5.27 -5.70 -8.20
N THR A 169 -4.90 -4.92 -7.17
CA THR A 169 -5.87 -4.08 -6.45
C THR A 169 -6.53 -3.06 -7.39
N LEU A 170 -5.78 -2.46 -8.33
CA LEU A 170 -6.33 -1.59 -9.36
C LEU A 170 -7.33 -2.32 -10.27
N ALA A 171 -6.96 -3.53 -10.75
CA ALA A 171 -7.80 -4.33 -11.64
C ALA A 171 -9.12 -4.77 -10.99
N LEU A 172 -9.07 -5.14 -9.70
CA LEU A 172 -10.25 -5.51 -8.92
C LEU A 172 -11.16 -4.31 -8.68
N ARG A 173 -10.60 -3.12 -8.45
CA ARG A 173 -11.36 -1.91 -8.16
C ARG A 173 -11.94 -1.26 -9.42
N LEU A 174 -11.18 -1.24 -10.52
CA LEU A 174 -11.52 -0.52 -11.75
C LEU A 174 -11.67 -1.48 -12.93
N PRO A 175 -12.90 -1.76 -13.39
CA PRO A 175 -13.14 -2.62 -14.55
C PRO A 175 -12.39 -2.17 -15.81
N ALA A 176 -12.22 -0.86 -16.01
CA ALA A 176 -11.48 -0.29 -17.13
C ALA A 176 -9.99 -0.67 -17.15
N ALA A 177 -9.39 -0.94 -15.99
CA ALA A 177 -8.00 -1.38 -15.88
C ALA A 177 -7.83 -2.91 -16.03
N SER A 178 -8.90 -3.68 -15.82
CA SER A 178 -8.83 -5.13 -15.56
C SER A 178 -8.11 -5.90 -16.66
N GLN A 179 -8.57 -5.82 -17.91
CA GLN A 179 -7.95 -6.53 -19.03
C GLN A 179 -6.47 -6.16 -19.20
N GLN A 180 -6.18 -4.86 -19.22
CA GLN A 180 -4.83 -4.34 -19.45
C GLN A 180 -3.83 -4.75 -18.34
N VAL A 181 -4.30 -4.81 -17.09
CA VAL A 181 -3.50 -5.29 -15.96
C VAL A 181 -3.34 -6.81 -16.02
N MET A 182 -4.39 -7.56 -16.31
CA MET A 182 -4.34 -9.02 -16.39
C MET A 182 -3.37 -9.51 -17.47
N ASP A 183 -3.37 -8.86 -18.64
CA ASP A 183 -2.41 -9.12 -19.71
C ASP A 183 -0.97 -8.80 -19.29
N TRP A 184 -0.78 -7.67 -18.59
CA TRP A 184 0.53 -7.29 -18.08
C TRP A 184 1.05 -8.28 -17.04
N LEU A 185 0.22 -8.68 -16.07
CA LEU A 185 0.58 -9.69 -15.08
C LEU A 185 0.87 -11.05 -15.73
N ALA A 186 0.15 -11.42 -16.79
CA ALA A 186 0.40 -12.66 -17.53
C ALA A 186 1.80 -12.62 -18.18
N GLY A 187 2.13 -11.49 -18.82
CA GLY A 187 3.46 -11.25 -19.37
C GLY A 187 4.56 -11.32 -18.29
N LEU A 188 4.34 -10.70 -17.13
CA LEU A 188 5.30 -10.75 -16.02
C LEU A 188 5.52 -12.16 -15.47
N ALA A 189 4.47 -12.99 -15.36
CA ALA A 189 4.61 -14.37 -14.89
C ALA A 189 5.41 -15.24 -15.89
N ALA A 190 5.20 -15.00 -17.19
CA ALA A 190 5.85 -15.75 -18.27
C ALA A 190 7.28 -15.30 -18.58
N ASP A 191 7.63 -14.03 -18.29
CA ASP A 191 8.93 -13.43 -18.67
C ASP A 191 10.10 -13.97 -17.80
N PRO A 192 11.04 -14.73 -18.38
CA PRO A 192 12.19 -15.27 -17.66
C PRO A 192 13.24 -14.21 -17.28
N ALA A 193 13.17 -12.99 -17.84
CA ALA A 193 14.01 -11.87 -17.40
C ALA A 193 13.59 -11.34 -16.02
N GLN A 194 12.36 -11.65 -15.57
CA GLN A 194 11.89 -11.30 -14.24
C GLN A 194 12.43 -12.25 -13.18
N SER A 195 12.64 -11.72 -11.97
CA SER A 195 13.02 -12.57 -10.84
C SER A 195 11.92 -13.60 -10.55
N PRO A 196 12.27 -14.82 -10.09
CA PRO A 196 11.28 -15.85 -9.72
C PRO A 196 10.22 -15.34 -8.72
N ALA A 197 10.62 -14.47 -7.78
CA ALA A 197 9.70 -13.86 -6.83
C ALA A 197 8.68 -12.91 -7.50
N THR A 198 9.12 -12.11 -8.48
CA THR A 198 8.22 -11.24 -9.25
C THR A 198 7.25 -12.06 -10.12
N ARG A 199 7.76 -13.11 -10.77
CA ARG A 199 6.94 -14.02 -11.59
C ARG A 199 5.88 -14.73 -10.75
N LEU A 200 6.28 -15.22 -9.56
CA LEU A 200 5.35 -15.84 -8.62
C LEU A 200 4.28 -14.87 -8.15
N ALA A 201 4.68 -13.65 -7.77
CA ALA A 201 3.73 -12.62 -7.36
C ALA A 201 2.72 -12.30 -8.47
N ALA A 202 3.18 -12.18 -9.72
CA ALA A 202 2.29 -11.92 -10.85
C ALA A 202 1.29 -13.08 -11.06
N LEU A 203 1.74 -14.33 -10.95
CA LEU A 203 0.86 -15.50 -11.02
C LEU A 203 -0.20 -15.50 -9.91
N VAL A 204 0.21 -15.26 -8.65
CA VAL A 204 -0.69 -15.22 -7.49
C VAL A 204 -1.71 -14.08 -7.62
N GLN A 205 -1.27 -12.90 -8.04
CA GLN A 205 -2.14 -11.74 -8.18
C GLN A 205 -3.13 -11.90 -9.35
N ARG A 206 -2.79 -12.62 -10.43
CA ARG A 206 -3.77 -13.01 -11.46
C ARG A 206 -4.84 -13.95 -10.91
N ALA A 207 -4.43 -14.97 -10.15
CA ALA A 207 -5.36 -15.89 -9.52
C ALA A 207 -6.31 -15.18 -8.55
N ARG A 208 -5.84 -14.11 -7.87
CA ARG A 208 -6.68 -13.23 -7.05
C ARG A 208 -7.70 -12.44 -7.89
N CYS A 209 -7.31 -11.94 -9.07
CA CYS A 209 -8.20 -11.18 -9.94
C CYS A 209 -9.24 -12.03 -10.68
N ALA A 210 -8.93 -13.29 -10.97
CA ALA A 210 -9.81 -14.21 -11.69
C ALA A 210 -9.75 -15.62 -11.05
N PRO A 211 -10.34 -15.80 -9.85
CA PRO A 211 -10.30 -17.08 -9.14
C PRO A 211 -10.97 -18.22 -9.91
N ASP A 212 -11.99 -17.90 -10.72
CA ASP A 212 -12.71 -18.87 -11.55
C ASP A 212 -11.91 -19.35 -12.78
N GLU A 213 -10.81 -18.68 -13.11
CA GLU A 213 -9.92 -19.02 -14.24
C GLU A 213 -8.67 -19.82 -13.80
N ILE A 214 -8.62 -20.27 -12.55
CA ILE A 214 -7.49 -21.05 -12.03
C ILE A 214 -7.50 -22.46 -12.64
N GLY A 215 -6.68 -22.67 -13.66
CA GLY A 215 -6.45 -23.98 -14.28
C GLY A 215 -5.51 -24.90 -13.49
N GLU A 216 -5.48 -26.18 -13.85
CA GLU A 216 -4.68 -27.23 -13.18
C GLU A 216 -3.16 -26.92 -13.16
N ASP A 217 -2.67 -26.17 -14.14
CA ASP A 217 -1.24 -25.82 -14.27
C ASP A 217 -0.77 -24.69 -13.33
N VAL A 218 -1.68 -23.95 -12.71
CA VAL A 218 -1.33 -22.81 -11.84
C VAL A 218 -0.56 -23.27 -10.60
N VAL A 219 -0.99 -24.37 -9.97
CA VAL A 219 -0.35 -24.90 -8.77
C VAL A 219 1.06 -25.45 -9.07
N PRO A 220 1.28 -26.31 -10.08
CA PRO A 220 2.61 -26.71 -10.51
C PRO A 220 3.53 -25.54 -10.84
N ALA A 221 3.04 -24.51 -11.55
CA ALA A 221 3.81 -23.32 -11.88
C ALA A 221 4.23 -22.53 -10.63
N ALA A 222 3.30 -22.31 -9.69
CA ALA A 222 3.60 -21.62 -8.43
C ALA A 222 4.65 -22.38 -7.59
N VAL A 223 4.52 -23.70 -7.49
CA VAL A 223 5.49 -24.56 -6.78
C VAL A 223 6.86 -24.52 -7.45
N GLY A 224 6.92 -24.50 -8.79
CA GLY A 224 8.17 -24.34 -9.54
C GLY A 224 8.88 -23.03 -9.19
N LEU A 225 8.15 -21.91 -9.26
CA LEU A 225 8.68 -20.58 -8.96
C LEU A 225 9.09 -20.42 -7.49
N LEU A 226 8.37 -21.04 -6.55
CA LEU A 226 8.75 -21.08 -5.13
C LEU A 226 10.10 -21.78 -4.94
N ARG A 227 10.33 -22.92 -5.61
CA ARG A 227 11.60 -23.64 -5.54
C ARG A 227 12.75 -22.83 -6.15
N GLU A 228 12.52 -22.15 -7.26
CA GLU A 228 13.50 -21.24 -7.87
C GLU A 228 13.85 -20.08 -6.94
N THR A 229 12.84 -19.46 -6.32
CA THR A 229 13.00 -18.36 -5.37
C THR A 229 13.83 -18.81 -4.17
N ALA A 230 13.53 -19.97 -3.58
CA ALA A 230 14.28 -20.52 -2.45
C ALA A 230 15.76 -20.77 -2.79
N ARG A 231 16.05 -21.26 -4.01
CA ARG A 231 17.42 -21.44 -4.49
C ARG A 231 18.15 -20.10 -4.64
N ALA A 232 17.51 -19.09 -5.23
CA ALA A 232 18.09 -17.77 -5.43
C ALA A 232 18.42 -17.06 -4.10
N ILE A 233 17.58 -17.24 -3.08
CA ILE A 233 17.83 -16.72 -1.72
C ILE A 233 18.99 -17.47 -1.06
N SER A 234 19.02 -18.80 -1.17
CA SER A 234 20.03 -19.64 -0.51
C SER A 234 21.46 -19.46 -1.06
N VAL A 235 21.61 -19.01 -2.32
CA VAL A 235 22.91 -18.70 -2.93
C VAL A 235 23.56 -17.44 -2.35
N ARG A 236 22.80 -16.53 -1.71
CA ARG A 236 23.35 -15.37 -0.98
C ARG A 236 23.79 -15.72 0.46
N ARG A 237 24.60 -16.78 0.65
CA ARG A 237 25.24 -17.02 1.96
C ARG A 237 26.41 -16.05 2.17
N ILE A 238 26.32 -15.32 3.28
CA ILE A 238 27.30 -14.39 3.84
C ILE A 238 28.70 -15.01 3.76
N GLY A 239 29.61 -14.34 3.05
CA GLY A 239 31.04 -14.61 3.15
C GLY A 239 31.46 -14.36 4.58
N VAL A 240 31.68 -15.45 5.33
CA VAL A 240 32.31 -15.37 6.64
C VAL A 240 33.75 -14.90 6.41
N VAL A 241 34.02 -13.63 6.69
CA VAL A 241 35.39 -13.13 6.83
C VAL A 241 35.91 -13.64 8.17
N PHE A 242 36.53 -14.81 8.17
CA PHE A 242 37.53 -15.13 9.19
C PHE A 242 38.88 -14.68 8.65
N GLY A 243 39.48 -13.71 9.32
CA GLY A 243 40.79 -13.17 9.00
C GLY A 243 41.45 -12.56 10.22
N ILE A 244 42.03 -13.45 11.04
CA ILE A 244 43.19 -13.36 11.95
C ILE A 244 43.46 -12.04 12.66
#